data_AF-A0A946Y5P2-F1
#
_entry.id   AF-A0A946Y5P2-F1
#
_cell.length_a   1.000
_cell.length_b   1.000
_cell.length_c   1.000
_cell.angle_alpha   90.00
_cell.angle_beta   90.00
_cell.angle_gamma   90.00
#
_symmetry.space_group_name_H-M   'P 1'
#
loop_
_entity.id
_entity.type
_entity.pdbx_description
1 polymer ?
#
loop_
_entity_poly.entity_id
_entity_poly.type
_entity_poly.pdbx_seq_one_letter_code
_entity_poly.pdbx_strand_id
1 'polypeptide(L)'
;MNRFFRSLFVVALAIGVVSGCSESDRPEASGKAALLAINGIVDAPDATFLIEERSLGATSFGNATQASRYDDLSYTFNFDIFVPGEASRRRLASQTLDVVRDKAYLFVLGGSIAAPSIYLFEEDERLWDGTETVFELSLVHANNTLGAIDVYFAEPGVAPVAGNEIASVNLGERVPKAEYATGEYVLTVTAAGEPQTILYTSETRTWTPARTDTVVILDSNPSRTGGVTASLITAAGGSVLLTDPRFPPAARVLHAAEGVGNIDLAENSDFDNLIASNLAFAELTGDLPLTAGTNTYTFTDAGNQGAPLVEEEFTISAGANQTLTLVGPPGEPDILATVSVRRPFAASGRLNFVNAASSFEAVDIYLLDAGTAIDEEAAYFSFAEFKSAVPLAAVEAKDYELTITLFGEKTVLAGPIPLAISNRELLEIFILDTADPSVAQVKIIRYGP
;
A
#
# COMPACT_ATOMS: atom_id res chain seq x y z
N MET A 1 58.51 59.62 -5.44
CA MET A 1 58.06 61.02 -5.39
C MET A 1 56.80 61.05 -4.54
N ASN A 2 56.95 61.44 -3.27
CA ASN A 2 55.93 61.40 -2.23
C ASN A 2 55.03 62.65 -2.25
N ARG A 3 53.86 62.52 -1.59
CA ARG A 3 52.97 63.51 -0.94
C ARG A 3 51.72 63.90 -1.75
N PHE A 4 50.51 63.49 -1.33
CA PHE A 4 49.65 64.03 -0.24
C PHE A 4 49.23 65.49 -0.44
N PHE A 5 47.91 65.74 -0.59
CA PHE A 5 47.08 66.79 0.06
C PHE A 5 45.64 66.71 -0.53
N ARG A 6 44.61 66.21 0.18
CA ARG A 6 43.70 66.83 1.17
C ARG A 6 42.72 67.93 0.64
N SER A 7 41.43 67.61 0.81
CA SER A 7 40.27 68.48 1.16
C SER A 7 39.37 69.11 0.09
N LEU A 8 38.14 68.58 0.05
CA LEU A 8 36.84 69.24 0.36
C LEU A 8 36.30 70.32 -0.61
N PHE A 9 35.23 70.01 -1.35
CA PHE A 9 33.97 70.79 -1.29
C PHE A 9 32.79 70.04 -1.93
N VAL A 10 31.66 70.08 -1.22
CA VAL A 10 30.37 69.47 -1.52
C VAL A 10 29.56 70.40 -2.42
N VAL A 11 28.99 69.87 -3.51
CA VAL A 11 27.71 70.35 -4.08
C VAL A 11 26.90 69.11 -4.44
N ALA A 12 25.96 68.77 -3.55
CA ALA A 12 25.00 67.69 -3.76
C ALA A 12 23.90 68.19 -4.70
N LEU A 13 23.87 67.66 -5.92
CA LEU A 13 22.77 67.82 -6.86
C LEU A 13 21.72 66.74 -6.53
N ALA A 14 20.62 67.15 -5.90
CA ALA A 14 19.47 66.30 -5.65
C ALA A 14 18.74 66.01 -6.97
N ILE A 15 19.05 64.87 -7.58
CA ILE A 15 18.21 64.27 -8.62
C ILE A 15 17.22 63.36 -7.90
N GLY A 16 15.96 63.80 -7.83
CA GLY A 16 14.85 62.97 -7.40
C GLY A 16 14.62 61.86 -8.42
N VAL A 17 15.20 60.69 -8.16
CA VAL A 17 14.75 59.45 -8.77
C VAL A 17 13.53 59.01 -7.98
N VAL A 18 12.35 59.25 -8.54
CA VAL A 18 11.12 58.58 -8.13
C VAL A 18 11.34 57.09 -8.39
N SER A 19 11.72 56.35 -7.35
CA SER A 19 11.61 54.90 -7.32
C SER A 19 10.13 54.56 -7.22
N GLY A 20 9.43 54.58 -8.36
CA GLY A 20 8.18 53.84 -8.51
C GLY A 20 8.53 52.36 -8.49
N CYS A 21 8.62 51.77 -7.29
CA CYS A 21 8.42 50.33 -7.16
C CYS A 21 6.99 50.10 -7.62
N SER A 22 6.82 49.61 -8.86
CA SER A 22 5.59 48.91 -9.20
C SER A 22 5.49 47.74 -8.22
N GLU A 23 4.62 47.85 -7.22
CA GLU A 23 3.99 46.67 -6.63
C GLU A 23 3.43 45.90 -7.82
N SER A 24 4.11 44.81 -8.19
CA SER A 24 3.55 43.89 -9.18
C SER A 24 2.19 43.47 -8.65
N ASP A 25 1.13 43.64 -9.45
CA ASP A 25 -0.21 43.12 -9.19
C ASP A 25 -0.13 41.60 -8.97
N ARG A 26 0.24 41.18 -7.77
CA ARG A 26 0.16 39.79 -7.35
C ARG A 26 -1.30 39.55 -7.00
N PRO A 27 -1.92 38.49 -7.51
CA PRO A 27 -3.30 38.19 -7.16
C PRO A 27 -3.38 37.99 -5.64
N GLU A 28 -4.26 38.76 -4.99
CA GLU A 28 -4.53 38.64 -3.57
C GLU A 28 -5.55 37.54 -3.33
N ALA A 29 -5.23 36.61 -2.43
CA ALA A 29 -6.15 35.57 -2.00
C ALA A 29 -7.30 36.16 -1.17
N SER A 30 -8.52 35.69 -1.40
CA SER A 30 -9.72 36.09 -0.66
C SER A 30 -10.19 35.02 0.35
N GLY A 31 -9.67 33.79 0.26
CA GLY A 31 -10.03 32.68 1.15
C GLY A 31 -9.18 31.44 0.92
N LYS A 32 -9.65 30.30 1.43
CA LYS A 32 -8.96 29.01 1.26
C LYS A 32 -9.94 27.90 0.87
N ALA A 33 -9.42 26.86 0.24
CA ALA A 33 -10.11 25.61 -0.06
C ALA A 33 -9.38 24.42 0.59
N ALA A 34 -10.11 23.34 0.85
CA ALA A 34 -9.56 22.05 1.26
C ALA A 34 -9.18 21.21 0.03
N LEU A 35 -8.02 20.55 0.08
CA LEU A 35 -7.49 19.70 -0.99
C LEU A 35 -7.13 18.32 -0.44
N LEU A 36 -7.55 17.29 -1.15
CA LEU A 36 -7.23 15.90 -0.86
C LEU A 36 -6.84 15.15 -2.13
N ALA A 37 -5.86 14.26 -2.03
CA ALA A 37 -5.43 13.44 -3.15
C ALA A 37 -5.41 11.95 -2.81
N ILE A 38 -5.85 11.11 -3.74
CA ILE A 38 -5.88 9.64 -3.62
C ILE A 38 -5.03 9.03 -4.73
N ASN A 39 -4.24 8.01 -4.37
CA ASN A 39 -3.58 7.16 -5.35
C ASN A 39 -4.47 5.95 -5.66
N GLY A 40 -5.11 5.95 -6.83
CA GLY A 40 -5.96 4.87 -7.32
C GLY A 40 -5.28 3.94 -8.33
N ILE A 41 -4.00 4.13 -8.66
CA ILE A 41 -3.29 3.27 -9.62
C ILE A 41 -2.67 2.09 -8.87
N VAL A 42 -3.25 0.89 -9.06
CA VAL A 42 -2.86 -0.31 -8.32
C VAL A 42 -1.41 -0.73 -8.52
N ASP A 43 -0.81 -0.44 -9.66
CA ASP A 43 0.57 -0.79 -9.95
C ASP A 43 1.55 0.38 -9.89
N ALA A 44 1.12 1.53 -9.34
CA ALA A 44 2.00 2.64 -9.03
C ALA A 44 2.65 2.47 -7.65
N PRO A 45 3.92 2.86 -7.46
CA PRO A 45 4.45 3.07 -6.12
C PRO A 45 3.70 4.21 -5.42
N ASP A 46 4.14 4.58 -4.21
CA ASP A 46 3.56 5.72 -3.52
C ASP A 46 3.68 7.00 -4.37
N ALA A 47 2.56 7.70 -4.53
CA ALA A 47 2.47 8.92 -5.30
C ALA A 47 2.58 10.12 -4.36
N THR A 48 3.44 11.07 -4.70
CA THR A 48 3.52 12.36 -4.04
C THR A 48 2.60 13.33 -4.74
N PHE A 49 1.69 13.94 -4.00
CA PHE A 49 0.84 15.02 -4.48
C PHE A 49 1.54 16.35 -4.24
N LEU A 50 1.60 17.21 -5.27
CA LEU A 50 2.27 18.50 -5.20
C LEU A 50 1.36 19.63 -5.67
N ILE A 51 1.61 20.81 -5.13
CA ILE A 51 1.15 22.08 -5.68
C ILE A 51 2.36 22.80 -6.28
N GLU A 52 2.31 23.09 -7.56
CA GLU A 52 3.50 23.38 -8.36
C GLU A 52 4.55 22.28 -8.10
N GLU A 53 5.69 22.64 -7.52
CA GLU A 53 6.78 21.71 -7.17
C GLU A 53 6.88 21.43 -5.66
N ARG A 54 5.91 21.91 -4.85
CA ARG A 54 5.91 21.70 -3.40
C ARG A 54 5.02 20.53 -3.01
N SER A 55 5.59 19.55 -2.31
CA SER A 55 4.85 18.40 -1.77
C SER A 55 3.76 18.81 -0.78
N LEU A 56 2.57 18.23 -0.97
CA LEU A 56 1.42 18.27 -0.06
C LEU A 56 1.26 16.99 0.75
N GLY A 57 1.98 15.94 0.38
CA GLY A 57 1.92 14.64 1.02
C GLY A 57 2.21 13.52 0.02
N ALA A 58 2.54 12.34 0.55
CA ALA A 58 2.59 11.11 -0.22
C ALA A 58 1.41 10.23 0.16
N THR A 59 0.94 9.44 -0.79
CA THR A 59 -0.13 8.47 -0.56
C THR A 59 0.12 7.18 -1.33
N SER A 60 -0.13 6.06 -0.65
CA SER A 60 -0.06 4.72 -1.22
C SER A 60 -1.40 4.33 -1.85
N PHE A 61 -1.40 3.24 -2.63
CA PHE A 61 -2.60 2.77 -3.31
C PHE A 61 -3.80 2.60 -2.34
N GLY A 62 -4.93 3.20 -2.69
CA GLY A 62 -6.17 3.14 -1.92
C GLY A 62 -6.22 4.06 -0.71
N ASN A 63 -5.21 4.90 -0.49
CA ASN A 63 -5.18 5.87 0.60
C ASN A 63 -5.26 7.31 0.07
N ALA A 64 -5.56 8.23 0.97
CA ALA A 64 -5.52 9.66 0.75
C ALA A 64 -4.32 10.33 1.42
N THR A 65 -3.91 11.48 0.90
CA THR A 65 -3.09 12.45 1.66
C THR A 65 -3.88 12.98 2.85
N GLN A 66 -3.22 13.66 3.79
CA GLN A 66 -3.94 14.52 4.73
C GLN A 66 -4.57 15.70 3.99
N ALA A 67 -5.71 16.19 4.49
CA ALA A 67 -6.35 17.37 3.93
C ALA A 67 -5.45 18.60 4.11
N SER A 68 -5.18 19.30 3.01
CA SER A 68 -4.39 20.52 3.02
C SER A 68 -5.25 21.73 2.64
N ARG A 69 -4.93 22.92 3.15
CA ARG A 69 -5.67 24.14 2.83
C ARG A 69 -4.83 25.15 2.06
N TYR A 70 -5.37 25.65 0.95
CA TYR A 70 -4.67 26.50 0.00
C TYR A 70 -5.50 27.71 -0.39
N ASP A 71 -4.80 28.78 -0.73
CA ASP A 71 -5.41 30.04 -1.12
C ASP A 71 -6.21 29.88 -2.42
N ASP A 72 -7.23 30.71 -2.63
CA ASP A 72 -8.11 30.70 -3.79
C ASP A 72 -7.48 31.37 -5.02
N LEU A 73 -6.37 30.79 -5.49
CA LEU A 73 -5.60 31.21 -6.65
C LEU A 73 -5.50 30.08 -7.68
N SER A 74 -4.91 30.38 -8.84
CA SER A 74 -4.63 29.38 -9.86
C SER A 74 -3.33 28.63 -9.56
N TYR A 75 -3.39 27.30 -9.59
CA TYR A 75 -2.22 26.44 -9.39
C TYR A 75 -2.23 25.24 -10.34
N THR A 76 -1.05 24.67 -10.56
CA THR A 76 -0.88 23.34 -11.17
C THR A 76 -0.64 22.31 -10.08
N PHE A 77 -1.56 21.36 -9.96
CA PHE A 77 -1.43 20.21 -9.07
C PHE A 77 -0.83 19.02 -9.81
N ASN A 78 0.02 18.26 -9.13
CA ASN A 78 0.85 17.25 -9.75
C ASN A 78 0.88 15.96 -8.94
N PHE A 79 0.99 14.83 -9.63
CA PHE A 79 1.33 13.55 -9.04
C PHE A 79 2.68 13.08 -9.55
N ASP A 80 3.62 12.88 -8.63
CA ASP A 80 4.95 12.36 -8.92
C ASP A 80 5.15 10.99 -8.27
N ILE A 81 5.90 10.12 -8.93
CA ILE A 81 6.37 8.86 -8.35
C ILE A 81 7.90 8.80 -8.32
N PHE A 82 8.43 8.01 -7.39
CA PHE A 82 9.82 7.59 -7.43
C PHE A 82 9.93 6.27 -8.20
N VAL A 83 10.84 6.20 -9.17
CA VAL A 83 11.18 4.96 -9.86
C VAL A 83 12.67 4.65 -9.63
N PRO A 84 13.00 3.48 -9.08
CA PRO A 84 14.39 3.05 -8.93
C PRO A 84 15.17 3.16 -10.24
N GLY A 85 16.40 3.66 -10.17
CA GLY A 85 17.27 3.92 -11.32
C GLY A 85 17.10 5.32 -11.94
N GLU A 86 16.02 6.06 -11.64
CA GLU A 86 15.86 7.43 -12.12
C GLU A 86 16.47 8.46 -11.16
N ALA A 87 17.17 9.45 -11.72
CA ALA A 87 17.82 10.52 -10.95
C ALA A 87 16.83 11.53 -10.36
N SER A 88 15.61 11.60 -10.90
CA SER A 88 14.56 12.51 -10.47
C SER A 88 13.23 11.77 -10.39
N ARG A 89 12.29 12.32 -9.63
CA ARG A 89 10.91 11.83 -9.64
C ARG A 89 10.29 11.98 -11.02
N ARG A 90 9.38 11.08 -11.35
CA ARG A 90 8.63 11.07 -12.61
C ARG A 90 7.24 11.66 -12.39
N ARG A 91 6.91 12.71 -13.15
CA ARG A 91 5.56 13.27 -13.21
C ARG A 91 4.64 12.29 -13.93
N LEU A 92 3.57 11.86 -13.27
CA LEU A 92 2.52 11.03 -13.87
C LEU A 92 1.45 11.89 -14.52
N ALA A 93 0.89 12.83 -13.76
CA ALA A 93 -0.20 13.67 -14.23
C ALA A 93 -0.14 15.06 -13.59
N SER A 94 -0.69 16.03 -14.30
CA SER A 94 -0.81 17.42 -13.88
C SER A 94 -2.23 17.92 -14.13
N GLN A 95 -2.75 18.76 -13.25
CA GLN A 95 -4.05 19.42 -13.37
C GLN A 95 -3.92 20.88 -12.95
N THR A 96 -4.18 21.81 -13.86
CA THR A 96 -4.33 23.22 -13.49
C THR A 96 -5.74 23.46 -12.96
N LEU A 97 -5.85 24.16 -11.84
CA LEU A 97 -7.11 24.46 -11.18
C LEU A 97 -7.07 25.89 -10.63
N ASP A 98 -8.14 26.64 -10.93
CA ASP A 98 -8.46 27.88 -10.22
C ASP A 98 -9.17 27.50 -8.92
N VAL A 99 -8.44 27.53 -7.82
CA VAL A 99 -8.97 27.15 -6.51
C VAL A 99 -10.00 28.20 -6.08
N VAL A 100 -11.19 27.75 -5.69
CA VAL A 100 -12.26 28.61 -5.17
C VAL A 100 -12.37 28.45 -3.67
N ARG A 101 -12.44 29.58 -2.95
CA ARG A 101 -12.61 29.59 -1.48
C ARG A 101 -13.86 28.83 -1.04
N ASP A 102 -13.80 28.27 0.18
CA ASP A 102 -14.89 27.54 0.83
C ASP A 102 -15.35 26.28 0.03
N LYS A 103 -14.48 25.76 -0.84
CA LYS A 103 -14.64 24.48 -1.53
C LYS A 103 -13.76 23.39 -0.94
N ALA A 104 -14.15 22.15 -1.19
CA ALA A 104 -13.34 20.95 -1.03
C ALA A 104 -13.09 20.30 -2.39
N TYR A 105 -11.82 20.02 -2.69
CA TYR A 105 -11.38 19.34 -3.89
C TYR A 105 -10.82 17.96 -3.58
N LEU A 106 -11.30 16.96 -4.31
CA LEU A 106 -10.79 15.60 -4.29
C LEU A 106 -10.13 15.25 -5.63
N PHE A 107 -8.84 14.98 -5.60
CA PHE A 107 -8.06 14.51 -6.73
C PHE A 107 -7.91 12.99 -6.62
N VAL A 108 -8.42 12.24 -7.59
CA VAL A 108 -8.21 10.78 -7.66
C VAL A 108 -7.31 10.49 -8.84
N LEU A 109 -6.09 10.03 -8.57
CA LEU A 109 -5.18 9.53 -9.60
C LEU A 109 -5.66 8.14 -10.05
N GLY A 110 -6.21 8.03 -11.26
CA GLY A 110 -6.71 6.80 -11.86
C GLY A 110 -5.94 6.38 -13.12
N GLY A 111 -6.42 5.34 -13.79
CA GLY A 111 -5.76 4.77 -14.96
C GLY A 111 -4.57 3.89 -14.61
N SER A 112 -3.48 4.00 -15.40
CA SER A 112 -2.23 3.24 -15.22
C SER A 112 -1.02 4.16 -15.26
N ILE A 113 0.17 3.71 -14.87
CA ILE A 113 1.39 4.51 -15.02
C ILE A 113 1.62 4.95 -16.49
N ALA A 114 1.25 4.09 -17.46
CA ALA A 114 1.44 4.38 -18.88
C ALA A 114 0.38 5.34 -19.45
N ALA A 115 -0.80 5.41 -18.83
CA ALA A 115 -1.90 6.29 -19.21
C ALA A 115 -2.63 6.77 -17.94
N PRO A 116 -2.00 7.68 -17.16
CA PRO A 116 -2.59 8.17 -15.92
C PRO A 116 -3.69 9.20 -16.21
N SER A 117 -4.63 9.33 -15.28
CA SER A 117 -5.70 10.33 -15.35
C SER A 117 -5.98 10.91 -13.97
N ILE A 118 -6.41 12.17 -13.91
CA ILE A 118 -6.88 12.81 -12.68
C ILE A 118 -8.40 12.96 -12.80
N TYR A 119 -9.14 12.29 -11.92
CA TYR A 119 -10.55 12.58 -11.70
C TYR A 119 -10.64 13.63 -10.60
N LEU A 120 -11.07 14.84 -10.98
CA LEU A 120 -11.19 15.97 -10.07
C LEU A 120 -12.65 16.18 -9.71
N PHE A 121 -12.93 16.22 -8.41
CA PHE A 121 -14.25 16.52 -7.88
C PHE A 121 -14.20 17.77 -7.01
N GLU A 122 -15.16 18.68 -7.23
CA GLU A 122 -15.33 19.91 -6.48
C GLU A 122 -16.69 19.91 -5.77
N GLU A 123 -16.71 20.34 -4.52
CA GLU A 123 -17.93 20.55 -3.73
C GLU A 123 -17.78 21.71 -2.75
N ASP A 124 -18.91 22.21 -2.25
CA ASP A 124 -18.91 23.12 -1.10
C ASP A 124 -18.38 22.40 0.14
N GLU A 125 -17.52 23.08 0.90
CA GLU A 125 -17.04 22.57 2.17
C GLU A 125 -18.17 22.64 3.21
N ARG A 126 -18.56 21.48 3.76
CA ARG A 126 -19.53 21.42 4.84
C ARG A 126 -18.85 21.64 6.18
N LEU A 127 -19.40 22.57 6.96
CA LEU A 127 -19.07 22.73 8.36
C LEU A 127 -20.13 22.01 9.20
N TRP A 128 -19.67 21.12 10.07
CA TRP A 128 -20.51 20.39 11.01
C TRP A 128 -20.55 21.13 12.36
N ASP A 129 -21.73 21.32 12.92
CA ASP A 129 -21.93 21.97 14.22
C ASP A 129 -21.85 20.99 15.41
N GLY A 130 -21.87 19.69 15.12
CA GLY A 130 -21.72 18.60 16.10
C GLY A 130 -23.04 18.18 16.76
N THR A 131 -24.17 18.76 16.35
CA THR A 131 -25.51 18.41 16.83
C THR A 131 -26.31 17.55 15.84
N GLU A 132 -25.74 17.30 14.66
CA GLU A 132 -26.38 16.55 13.59
C GLU A 132 -26.59 15.08 13.99
N THR A 133 -27.60 14.47 13.38
CA THR A 133 -27.91 13.03 13.52
C THR A 133 -27.65 12.27 12.22
N VAL A 134 -27.10 12.96 11.22
CA VAL A 134 -26.83 12.47 9.87
C VAL A 134 -25.34 12.54 9.55
N PHE A 135 -24.93 11.83 8.51
CA PHE A 135 -23.64 11.95 7.86
C PHE A 135 -23.83 12.07 6.34
N GLU A 136 -22.82 12.56 5.64
CA GLU A 136 -22.77 12.59 4.17
C GLU A 136 -21.89 11.48 3.62
N LEU A 137 -22.39 10.79 2.61
CA LEU A 137 -21.65 9.79 1.85
C LEU A 137 -21.70 10.09 0.35
N SER A 138 -20.55 9.95 -0.30
CA SER A 138 -20.42 9.86 -1.75
C SER A 138 -19.60 8.63 -2.13
N LEU A 139 -19.64 8.26 -3.41
CA LEU A 139 -18.83 7.15 -3.93
C LEU A 139 -18.19 7.53 -5.27
N VAL A 140 -16.89 7.28 -5.43
CA VAL A 140 -16.16 7.46 -6.68
C VAL A 140 -15.86 6.09 -7.31
N HIS A 141 -16.17 5.94 -8.60
CA HIS A 141 -15.78 4.77 -9.37
C HIS A 141 -14.44 5.04 -10.08
N ALA A 142 -13.37 4.43 -9.60
CA ALA A 142 -12.01 4.56 -10.15
C ALA A 142 -11.35 3.18 -10.40
N ASN A 143 -12.16 2.14 -10.62
CA ASN A 143 -11.70 0.80 -10.97
C ASN A 143 -11.70 0.68 -12.50
N ASN A 144 -10.53 0.47 -13.09
CA ASN A 144 -10.31 0.47 -14.54
C ASN A 144 -10.74 -0.85 -15.21
N THR A 145 -10.97 -1.90 -14.42
CA THR A 145 -11.30 -3.24 -14.92
C THR A 145 -12.80 -3.51 -14.96
N LEU A 146 -13.60 -2.76 -14.20
CA LEU A 146 -15.06 -2.86 -14.19
C LEU A 146 -15.67 -1.96 -15.27
N GLY A 147 -16.82 -2.38 -15.80
CA GLY A 147 -17.71 -1.49 -16.56
C GLY A 147 -18.50 -0.58 -15.62
N ALA A 148 -19.58 0.01 -16.13
CA ALA A 148 -20.52 0.75 -15.28
C ALA A 148 -21.02 -0.11 -14.11
N ILE A 149 -21.19 0.53 -12.95
CA ILE A 149 -21.61 -0.12 -11.71
C ILE A 149 -22.89 0.51 -11.17
N ASP A 150 -23.71 -0.29 -10.49
CA ASP A 150 -24.77 0.20 -9.63
C ASP A 150 -24.32 0.14 -8.18
N VAL A 151 -24.73 1.15 -7.41
CA VAL A 151 -24.38 1.30 -6.00
C VAL A 151 -25.62 1.19 -5.14
N TYR A 152 -25.56 0.37 -4.11
CA TYR A 152 -26.61 0.20 -3.11
C TYR A 152 -26.01 0.51 -1.74
N PHE A 153 -26.78 1.21 -0.91
CA PHE A 153 -26.41 1.52 0.47
C PHE A 153 -27.64 1.36 1.34
N ALA A 154 -27.66 0.31 2.16
CA ALA A 154 -28.86 -0.11 2.89
C ALA A 154 -28.51 -0.74 4.24
N GLU A 155 -29.52 -0.93 5.09
CA GLU A 155 -29.39 -1.65 6.36
C GLU A 155 -28.93 -3.11 6.13
N PRO A 156 -28.25 -3.74 7.11
CA PRO A 156 -27.79 -5.12 7.00
C PRO A 156 -28.93 -6.10 6.65
N GLY A 157 -28.65 -7.00 5.71
CA GLY A 157 -29.61 -8.02 5.26
C GLY A 157 -30.56 -7.58 4.14
N VAL A 158 -30.52 -6.32 3.71
CA VAL A 158 -31.27 -5.84 2.54
C VAL A 158 -30.52 -6.21 1.26
N ALA A 159 -31.14 -7.04 0.41
CA ALA A 159 -30.56 -7.42 -0.88
C ALA A 159 -30.73 -6.32 -1.95
N PRO A 160 -29.77 -6.17 -2.88
CA PRO A 160 -29.93 -5.29 -4.03
C PRO A 160 -31.14 -5.67 -4.90
N VAL A 161 -31.91 -4.67 -5.33
CA VAL A 161 -33.08 -4.82 -6.20
C VAL A 161 -33.00 -3.75 -7.29
N ALA A 162 -33.19 -4.13 -8.55
CA ALA A 162 -33.15 -3.19 -9.66
C ALA A 162 -34.12 -2.01 -9.46
N GLY A 163 -33.64 -0.79 -9.66
CA GLY A 163 -34.36 0.46 -9.46
C GLY A 163 -34.27 1.03 -8.04
N ASN A 164 -33.61 0.31 -7.10
CA ASN A 164 -33.36 0.78 -5.74
C ASN A 164 -31.88 1.17 -5.51
N GLU A 165 -31.05 1.15 -6.54
CA GLU A 165 -29.70 1.71 -6.48
C GLU A 165 -29.74 3.19 -6.10
N ILE A 166 -28.78 3.63 -5.29
CA ILE A 166 -28.62 5.06 -4.99
C ILE A 166 -28.06 5.82 -6.21
N ALA A 167 -27.36 5.11 -7.10
CA ALA A 167 -26.87 5.60 -8.38
C ALA A 167 -26.31 4.47 -9.26
N SER A 168 -26.27 4.74 -10.57
CA SER A 168 -25.43 4.04 -11.55
C SER A 168 -24.34 4.99 -12.03
N VAL A 169 -23.08 4.53 -12.04
CA VAL A 169 -21.91 5.38 -12.39
C VAL A 169 -20.93 4.66 -13.31
N ASN A 170 -20.31 5.42 -14.21
CA ASN A 170 -19.20 4.97 -15.06
C ASN A 170 -17.84 5.25 -14.40
N LEU A 171 -16.78 4.70 -14.98
CA LEU A 171 -15.40 5.01 -14.58
C LEU A 171 -15.14 6.52 -14.63
N GLY A 172 -14.56 7.06 -13.55
CA GLY A 172 -14.24 8.47 -13.37
C GLY A 172 -15.42 9.31 -12.89
N GLU A 173 -16.60 8.73 -12.72
CA GLU A 173 -17.78 9.42 -12.18
C GLU A 173 -17.90 9.22 -10.66
N ARG A 174 -18.70 10.10 -10.05
CA ARG A 174 -18.98 10.10 -8.62
C ARG A 174 -20.49 10.13 -8.38
N VAL A 175 -20.96 9.27 -7.48
CA VAL A 175 -22.28 9.37 -6.87
C VAL A 175 -22.33 10.65 -6.03
N PRO A 176 -23.23 11.61 -6.32
CA PRO A 176 -23.33 12.83 -5.56
C PRO A 176 -23.49 12.56 -4.06
N LYS A 177 -22.98 13.46 -3.21
CA LYS A 177 -23.18 13.36 -1.77
C LYS A 177 -24.67 13.30 -1.44
N ALA A 178 -25.02 12.37 -0.56
CA ALA A 178 -26.34 12.27 0.04
C ALA A 178 -26.22 12.18 1.56
N GLU A 179 -27.22 12.71 2.26
CA GLU A 179 -27.34 12.58 3.70
C GLU A 179 -28.02 11.26 4.08
N TYR A 180 -27.46 10.58 5.07
CA TYR A 180 -28.01 9.36 5.64
C TYR A 180 -28.13 9.53 7.15
N ALA A 181 -29.16 8.92 7.73
CA ALA A 181 -29.27 8.84 9.18
C ALA A 181 -28.11 8.01 9.76
N THR A 182 -27.66 8.34 10.96
CA THR A 182 -26.70 7.53 11.70
C THR A 182 -27.26 6.12 11.91
N GLY A 183 -26.44 5.09 11.71
CA GLY A 183 -26.89 3.71 11.83
C GLY A 183 -25.89 2.69 11.28
N GLU A 184 -26.33 1.45 11.18
CA GLU A 184 -25.58 0.36 10.56
C GLU A 184 -25.97 0.22 9.09
N TYR A 185 -24.97 0.15 8.22
CA TYR A 185 -25.18 0.01 6.78
C TYR A 185 -24.18 -0.94 6.15
N VAL A 186 -24.59 -1.50 5.01
CA VAL A 186 -23.77 -2.26 4.07
C VAL A 186 -23.75 -1.52 2.73
N LEU A 187 -22.55 -1.35 2.18
CA LEU A 187 -22.35 -0.88 0.81
C LEU A 187 -22.26 -2.10 -0.11
N THR A 188 -23.07 -2.14 -1.15
CA THR A 188 -23.02 -3.18 -2.18
C THR A 188 -22.86 -2.55 -3.56
N VAL A 189 -21.96 -3.10 -4.36
CA VAL A 189 -21.72 -2.70 -5.75
C VAL A 189 -22.02 -3.88 -6.65
N THR A 190 -22.83 -3.65 -7.69
CA THR A 190 -23.18 -4.65 -8.69
C THR A 190 -22.79 -4.19 -10.08
N ALA A 191 -22.77 -5.12 -11.04
CA ALA A 191 -22.75 -4.71 -12.44
C ALA A 191 -24.02 -3.90 -12.76
N ALA A 192 -23.90 -2.86 -13.58
CA ALA A 192 -25.01 -1.96 -13.88
C ALA A 192 -26.19 -2.72 -14.53
N GLY A 193 -27.40 -2.49 -14.01
CA GLY A 193 -28.65 -3.15 -14.43
C GLY A 193 -28.80 -4.59 -13.95
N GLU A 194 -27.83 -5.14 -13.22
CA GLU A 194 -27.73 -6.56 -12.87
C GLU A 194 -27.57 -6.72 -11.34
N PRO A 195 -28.62 -6.49 -10.53
CA PRO A 195 -28.53 -6.45 -9.06
C PRO A 195 -28.07 -7.77 -8.41
N GLN A 196 -28.15 -8.89 -9.12
CA GLN A 196 -27.68 -10.19 -8.63
C GLN A 196 -26.19 -10.45 -8.91
N THR A 197 -25.57 -9.63 -9.77
CA THR A 197 -24.14 -9.73 -10.09
C THR A 197 -23.36 -8.84 -9.13
N ILE A 198 -23.21 -9.29 -7.88
CA ILE A 198 -22.51 -8.54 -6.84
C ILE A 198 -21.00 -8.57 -7.09
N LEU A 199 -20.44 -7.41 -7.40
CA LEU A 199 -19.00 -7.21 -7.62
C LEU A 199 -18.26 -6.99 -6.31
N TYR A 200 -18.87 -6.25 -5.38
CA TYR A 200 -18.33 -5.97 -4.05
C TYR A 200 -19.46 -5.84 -3.03
N THR A 201 -19.23 -6.27 -1.80
CA THR A 201 -20.07 -5.90 -0.66
C THR A 201 -19.20 -5.65 0.57
N SER A 202 -19.50 -4.63 1.36
CA SER A 202 -18.76 -4.38 2.60
C SER A 202 -19.26 -5.28 3.73
N GLU A 203 -18.47 -5.35 4.81
CA GLU A 203 -19.00 -5.70 6.14
C GLU A 203 -20.04 -4.68 6.61
N THR A 204 -20.84 -5.06 7.61
CA THR A 204 -21.72 -4.12 8.31
C THR A 204 -20.87 -3.11 9.06
N ARG A 205 -21.14 -1.82 8.85
CA ARG A 205 -20.41 -0.72 9.48
C ARG A 205 -21.37 0.19 10.22
N THR A 206 -21.00 0.58 11.43
CA THR A 206 -21.64 1.69 12.14
C THR A 206 -21.13 3.03 11.60
N TRP A 207 -22.04 3.84 11.09
CA TRP A 207 -21.78 5.19 10.61
C TRP A 207 -22.24 6.19 11.66
N THR A 208 -21.35 7.10 12.03
CA THR A 208 -21.54 8.10 13.09
C THR A 208 -21.91 9.46 12.50
N PRO A 209 -22.66 10.32 13.23
CA PRO A 209 -23.09 11.61 12.71
C PRO A 209 -21.94 12.58 12.50
N ALA A 210 -22.24 13.69 11.81
CA ALA A 210 -21.36 14.84 11.64
C ALA A 210 -20.06 14.53 10.89
N ARG A 211 -20.17 13.73 9.82
CA ARG A 211 -19.02 13.33 8.97
C ARG A 211 -19.37 13.44 7.50
N THR A 212 -18.37 13.81 6.73
CA THR A 212 -18.40 13.74 5.27
C THR A 212 -17.37 12.70 4.84
N ASP A 213 -17.86 11.60 4.29
CA ASP A 213 -17.07 10.46 3.88
C ASP A 213 -17.25 10.18 2.37
N THR A 214 -16.21 9.64 1.75
CA THR A 214 -16.21 9.23 0.34
C THR A 214 -15.69 7.81 0.24
N VAL A 215 -16.44 6.90 -0.38
CA VAL A 215 -15.90 5.58 -0.73
C VAL A 215 -15.32 5.63 -2.14
N VAL A 216 -14.11 5.11 -2.33
CA VAL A 216 -13.51 4.98 -3.66
C VAL A 216 -13.40 3.51 -4.02
N ILE A 217 -14.01 3.13 -5.14
CA ILE A 217 -13.96 1.79 -5.72
C ILE A 217 -12.78 1.74 -6.70
N LEU A 218 -11.85 0.84 -6.43
CA LEU A 218 -10.54 0.73 -7.09
C LEU A 218 -10.31 -0.70 -7.59
N ASP A 219 -9.29 -0.86 -8.43
CA ASP A 219 -8.83 -2.16 -8.92
C ASP A 219 -8.50 -3.13 -7.77
N SER A 220 -8.55 -4.43 -8.05
CA SER A 220 -8.22 -5.46 -7.06
C SER A 220 -6.78 -5.29 -6.57
N ASN A 221 -6.55 -5.27 -5.25
CA ASN A 221 -5.21 -5.38 -4.69
C ASN A 221 -4.79 -6.86 -4.68
N PRO A 222 -3.76 -7.28 -5.47
CA PRO A 222 -3.38 -8.69 -5.53
C PRO A 222 -2.84 -9.26 -4.21
N SER A 223 -2.55 -8.40 -3.24
CA SER A 223 -2.18 -8.78 -1.86
C SER A 223 -3.39 -9.26 -1.03
N ARG A 224 -4.58 -9.31 -1.64
CA ARG A 224 -5.86 -9.68 -1.03
C ARG A 224 -6.61 -10.65 -1.93
N THR A 225 -7.57 -11.37 -1.36
CA THR A 225 -8.37 -12.38 -2.08
C THR A 225 -9.58 -11.77 -2.81
N GLY A 226 -10.02 -10.57 -2.43
CA GLY A 226 -11.17 -9.89 -3.03
C GLY A 226 -10.87 -9.26 -4.40
N GLY A 227 -11.85 -9.34 -5.31
CA GLY A 227 -11.75 -8.83 -6.69
C GLY A 227 -11.89 -7.31 -6.86
N VAL A 228 -12.20 -6.57 -5.78
CA VAL A 228 -12.39 -5.12 -5.78
C VAL A 228 -11.79 -4.55 -4.50
N THR A 229 -11.12 -3.39 -4.61
CA THR A 229 -10.69 -2.62 -3.44
C THR A 229 -11.68 -1.49 -3.21
N ALA A 230 -12.20 -1.35 -1.99
CA ALA A 230 -13.04 -0.22 -1.60
C ALA A 230 -12.43 0.49 -0.39
N SER A 231 -12.13 1.78 -0.53
CA SER A 231 -11.54 2.58 0.55
C SER A 231 -12.49 3.69 0.98
N LEU A 232 -12.80 3.75 2.27
CA LEU A 232 -13.47 4.87 2.90
C LEU A 232 -12.47 5.98 3.21
N ILE A 233 -12.73 7.18 2.72
CA ILE A 233 -11.89 8.36 2.86
C ILE A 233 -12.68 9.45 3.56
N THR A 234 -12.15 9.96 4.67
CA THR A 234 -12.76 11.06 5.41
C THR A 234 -12.36 12.41 4.82
N ALA A 235 -13.14 13.46 5.07
CA ALA A 235 -12.78 14.83 4.66
C ALA A 235 -11.41 15.32 5.18
N ALA A 236 -10.89 14.73 6.26
CA ALA A 236 -9.57 15.04 6.81
C ALA A 236 -8.42 14.23 6.16
N GLY A 237 -8.73 13.23 5.32
CA GLY A 237 -7.76 12.33 4.72
C GLY A 237 -7.50 11.03 5.47
N GLY A 238 -8.32 10.71 6.47
CA GLY A 238 -8.31 9.39 7.08
C GLY A 238 -8.76 8.34 6.06
N SER A 239 -8.05 7.23 5.97
CA SER A 239 -8.33 6.15 5.02
C SER A 239 -8.59 4.84 5.75
N VAL A 240 -9.65 4.13 5.38
CA VAL A 240 -10.00 2.82 5.94
C VAL A 240 -10.41 1.90 4.79
N LEU A 241 -9.73 0.76 4.67
CA LEU A 241 -10.15 -0.28 3.74
C LEU A 241 -11.47 -0.90 4.23
N LEU A 242 -12.44 -1.01 3.33
CA LEU A 242 -13.68 -1.73 3.57
C LEU A 242 -13.55 -3.14 2.97
N THR A 243 -13.45 -4.14 3.83
CA THR A 243 -13.28 -5.55 3.44
C THR A 243 -14.55 -6.13 2.85
N ASP A 244 -14.38 -7.06 1.90
CA ASP A 244 -15.47 -7.87 1.37
C ASP A 244 -15.51 -9.23 2.08
N PRO A 245 -16.49 -9.48 2.95
CA PRO A 245 -16.53 -10.68 3.78
C PRO A 245 -16.85 -11.95 2.99
N ARG A 246 -17.23 -11.84 1.70
CA ARG A 246 -17.47 -13.01 0.84
C ARG A 246 -16.17 -13.72 0.47
N PHE A 247 -15.03 -13.04 0.60
CA PHE A 247 -13.72 -13.58 0.30
C PHE A 247 -12.97 -13.87 1.59
N PRO A 248 -12.79 -15.16 1.97
CA PRO A 248 -12.03 -15.51 3.15
C PRO A 248 -10.57 -15.07 3.00
N PRO A 249 -9.85 -14.88 4.11
CA PRO A 249 -8.40 -14.81 4.05
C PRO A 249 -7.81 -16.11 3.52
N ALA A 250 -6.57 -16.04 3.07
CA ALA A 250 -5.81 -17.20 2.64
C ALA A 250 -4.39 -17.13 3.18
N ALA A 251 -3.76 -18.29 3.37
CA ALA A 251 -2.34 -18.39 3.66
C ALA A 251 -1.65 -19.44 2.80
N ARG A 252 -0.36 -19.21 2.60
CA ARG A 252 0.56 -20.28 2.24
C ARG A 252 1.29 -20.73 3.48
N VAL A 253 1.62 -22.00 3.53
CA VAL A 253 2.34 -22.60 4.66
C VAL A 253 3.74 -22.96 4.17
N LEU A 254 4.75 -22.48 4.88
CA LEU A 254 6.16 -22.82 4.64
C LEU A 254 6.69 -23.59 5.85
N HIS A 255 7.29 -24.75 5.59
CA HIS A 255 8.08 -25.42 6.59
C HIS A 255 9.55 -24.97 6.49
N ALA A 256 10.03 -24.20 7.46
CA ALA A 256 11.40 -23.68 7.51
C ALA A 256 12.21 -24.12 8.75
N ALA A 257 11.62 -24.86 9.68
CA ALA A 257 12.30 -25.44 10.85
C ALA A 257 13.14 -26.68 10.45
N GLU A 258 14.42 -26.51 10.16
CA GLU A 258 15.28 -27.64 9.77
C GLU A 258 15.44 -28.66 10.92
N GLY A 259 15.43 -29.95 10.57
CA GLY A 259 15.53 -31.04 11.55
C GLY A 259 14.24 -31.37 12.29
N VAL A 260 13.16 -30.61 12.08
CA VAL A 260 11.79 -31.05 12.41
C VAL A 260 11.31 -31.97 11.27
N GLY A 261 10.59 -33.04 11.62
CA GLY A 261 10.03 -33.95 10.62
C GLY A 261 8.96 -33.27 9.76
N ASN A 262 8.35 -34.01 8.84
CA ASN A 262 7.21 -33.48 8.09
C ASN A 262 6.11 -33.01 9.05
N ILE A 263 5.40 -31.94 8.69
CA ILE A 263 4.44 -31.28 9.57
C ILE A 263 3.01 -31.31 9.02
N ASP A 264 2.06 -31.28 9.94
CA ASP A 264 0.66 -30.95 9.70
C ASP A 264 0.35 -29.58 10.33
N LEU A 265 -0.61 -28.84 9.77
CA LEU A 265 -1.14 -27.59 10.31
C LEU A 265 -2.65 -27.70 10.48
N ALA A 266 -3.14 -27.46 11.68
CA ALA A 266 -4.56 -27.35 12.00
C ALA A 266 -4.94 -25.91 12.42
N GLU A 267 -6.17 -25.52 12.12
CA GLU A 267 -6.81 -24.31 12.66
C GLU A 267 -7.74 -24.71 13.81
N ASN A 268 -7.69 -24.01 14.94
CA ASN A 268 -8.55 -24.22 16.10
C ASN A 268 -8.61 -25.68 16.58
N SER A 269 -7.48 -26.38 16.50
CA SER A 269 -7.35 -27.82 16.80
C SER A 269 -8.29 -28.73 15.98
N ASP A 270 -8.79 -28.28 14.81
CA ASP A 270 -9.53 -29.10 13.87
C ASP A 270 -8.57 -29.99 13.07
N PHE A 271 -8.21 -31.10 13.68
CA PHE A 271 -7.31 -32.09 13.10
C PHE A 271 -7.99 -33.07 12.13
N ASP A 272 -9.32 -33.00 11.99
CA ASP A 272 -10.06 -33.73 10.96
C ASP A 272 -10.01 -32.98 9.62
N ASN A 273 -9.83 -31.65 9.64
CA ASN A 273 -9.70 -30.78 8.47
C ASN A 273 -8.42 -29.94 8.52
N LEU A 274 -7.27 -30.60 8.38
CA LEU A 274 -5.97 -29.93 8.31
C LEU A 274 -5.93 -28.85 7.21
N ILE A 275 -5.31 -27.70 7.52
CA ILE A 275 -4.98 -26.67 6.52
C ILE A 275 -3.92 -27.23 5.55
N ALA A 276 -2.85 -27.81 6.10
CA ALA A 276 -1.77 -28.44 5.36
C ALA A 276 -1.39 -29.77 6.01
N SER A 277 -1.01 -30.76 5.20
CA SER A 277 -0.69 -32.10 5.68
C SER A 277 0.62 -32.63 5.10
N ASN A 278 1.43 -33.28 5.93
CA ASN A 278 2.69 -33.92 5.55
C ASN A 278 3.62 -33.01 4.73
N LEU A 279 3.69 -31.74 5.13
CA LEU A 279 4.52 -30.72 4.48
C LEU A 279 5.99 -31.00 4.81
N ALA A 280 6.83 -31.16 3.79
CA ALA A 280 8.26 -31.42 3.98
C ALA A 280 9.05 -30.13 4.23
N PHE A 281 10.26 -30.24 4.79
CA PHE A 281 11.17 -29.10 4.94
C PHE A 281 11.39 -28.36 3.61
N ALA A 282 11.42 -27.03 3.67
CA ALA A 282 11.49 -26.09 2.56
C ALA A 282 10.32 -26.18 1.56
N GLU A 283 9.27 -26.96 1.82
CA GLU A 283 8.07 -26.98 1.00
C GLU A 283 7.16 -25.77 1.32
N LEU A 284 6.59 -25.19 0.27
CA LEU A 284 5.65 -24.07 0.35
C LEU A 284 4.38 -24.45 -0.39
N THR A 285 3.24 -24.31 0.26
CA THR A 285 1.94 -24.62 -0.35
C THR A 285 1.48 -23.55 -1.34
N GLY A 286 0.42 -23.86 -2.09
CA GLY A 286 -0.44 -22.83 -2.70
C GLY A 286 -1.27 -22.09 -1.66
N ASP A 287 -2.07 -21.12 -2.10
CA ASP A 287 -2.99 -20.39 -1.22
C ASP A 287 -4.08 -21.33 -0.69
N LEU A 288 -4.14 -21.48 0.63
CA LEU A 288 -5.10 -22.29 1.36
C LEU A 288 -6.05 -21.36 2.11
N PRO A 289 -7.37 -21.62 2.10
CA PRO A 289 -8.33 -20.78 2.79
C PRO A 289 -8.12 -20.83 4.31
N LEU A 290 -8.30 -19.68 4.96
CA LEU A 290 -8.28 -19.54 6.42
C LEU A 290 -9.60 -18.96 6.91
N THR A 291 -9.83 -19.05 8.21
CA THR A 291 -10.95 -18.37 8.87
C THR A 291 -10.56 -16.95 9.26
N ALA A 292 -11.44 -15.98 8.98
CA ALA A 292 -11.23 -14.60 9.45
C ALA A 292 -11.48 -14.49 10.96
N GLY A 293 -10.77 -13.58 11.62
CA GLY A 293 -10.86 -13.36 13.06
C GLY A 293 -9.66 -13.91 13.82
N THR A 294 -9.85 -14.11 15.12
CA THR A 294 -8.83 -14.63 16.03
C THR A 294 -8.94 -16.15 16.06
N ASN A 295 -7.92 -16.84 15.55
CA ASN A 295 -7.86 -18.30 15.45
C ASN A 295 -6.52 -18.82 15.98
N THR A 296 -6.54 -20.03 16.51
CA THR A 296 -5.36 -20.76 16.97
C THR A 296 -4.81 -21.61 15.83
N TYR A 297 -3.50 -21.56 15.61
CA TYR A 297 -2.81 -22.33 14.58
C TYR A 297 -1.83 -23.29 15.24
N THR A 298 -2.04 -24.58 15.00
CA THR A 298 -1.31 -25.66 15.67
C THR A 298 -0.52 -26.46 14.65
N PHE A 299 0.81 -26.45 14.77
CA PHE A 299 1.67 -27.36 14.02
C PHE A 299 1.94 -28.62 14.82
N THR A 300 1.92 -29.77 14.15
CA THR A 300 2.24 -31.08 14.73
C THR A 300 3.18 -31.84 13.80
N ASP A 301 3.91 -32.84 14.32
CA ASP A 301 4.51 -33.85 13.46
C ASP A 301 3.40 -34.53 12.64
N ALA A 302 3.69 -34.85 11.37
CA ALA A 302 2.72 -35.43 10.45
C ALA A 302 2.10 -36.72 11.02
N GLY A 303 0.77 -36.74 11.14
CA GLY A 303 0.01 -37.86 11.69
C GLY A 303 0.09 -38.02 13.22
N ASN A 304 0.72 -37.08 13.95
CA ASN A 304 0.87 -37.12 15.41
C ASN A 304 0.15 -35.94 16.10
N GLN A 305 -1.15 -35.86 15.89
CA GLN A 305 -2.01 -34.76 16.33
C GLN A 305 -2.09 -34.60 17.86
N GLY A 306 -1.72 -35.64 18.62
CA GLY A 306 -1.73 -35.63 20.09
C GLY A 306 -0.56 -34.91 20.74
N ALA A 307 0.41 -34.42 19.97
CA ALA A 307 1.59 -33.73 20.46
C ALA A 307 1.90 -32.49 19.61
N PRO A 308 1.32 -31.32 19.94
CA PRO A 308 1.67 -30.05 19.30
C PRO A 308 3.17 -29.77 19.36
N LEU A 309 3.74 -29.37 18.23
CA LEU A 309 5.08 -28.81 18.14
C LEU A 309 5.07 -27.36 18.62
N VAL A 310 4.13 -26.58 18.10
CA VAL A 310 3.85 -25.19 18.49
C VAL A 310 2.39 -24.86 18.25
N GLU A 311 1.85 -23.97 19.07
CA GLU A 311 0.49 -23.45 18.96
C GLU A 311 0.47 -21.96 19.27
N GLU A 312 -0.07 -21.14 18.36
CA GLU A 312 -0.20 -19.69 18.57
C GLU A 312 -1.53 -19.15 18.07
N GLU A 313 -1.98 -18.05 18.68
CA GLU A 313 -3.20 -17.34 18.30
C GLU A 313 -2.88 -16.13 17.42
N PHE A 314 -3.51 -16.05 16.24
CA PHE A 314 -3.38 -14.92 15.33
C PHE A 314 -4.75 -14.33 15.00
N THR A 315 -4.80 -13.00 14.89
CA THR A 315 -5.97 -12.29 14.36
C THR A 315 -5.75 -11.96 12.89
N ILE A 316 -6.52 -12.59 12.01
CA ILE A 316 -6.41 -12.42 10.56
C ILE A 316 -7.65 -11.73 10.02
N SER A 317 -7.45 -10.57 9.36
CA SER A 317 -8.55 -9.82 8.76
C SER A 317 -9.13 -10.52 7.54
N ALA A 318 -10.42 -10.31 7.27
CA ALA A 318 -11.07 -10.79 6.06
C ALA A 318 -10.32 -10.34 4.78
N GLY A 319 -10.22 -11.27 3.84
CA GLY A 319 -9.57 -11.11 2.56
C GLY A 319 -8.06 -10.85 2.58
N ALA A 320 -7.37 -11.04 3.71
CA ALA A 320 -5.92 -10.92 3.79
C ALA A 320 -5.21 -12.16 3.21
N ASN A 321 -4.07 -11.94 2.53
CA ASN A 321 -3.15 -13.02 2.18
C ASN A 321 -1.98 -13.03 3.17
N GLN A 322 -1.63 -14.21 3.69
CA GLN A 322 -0.50 -14.40 4.59
C GLN A 322 0.44 -15.53 4.14
N THR A 323 1.62 -15.57 4.75
CA THR A 323 2.48 -16.73 4.76
C THR A 323 2.70 -17.14 6.22
N LEU A 324 2.26 -18.34 6.60
CA LEU A 324 2.54 -18.93 7.90
C LEU A 324 3.77 -19.82 7.77
N THR A 325 4.84 -19.49 8.49
CA THR A 325 6.12 -20.20 8.39
C THR A 325 6.42 -20.86 9.72
N LEU A 326 6.56 -22.19 9.74
CA LEU A 326 7.14 -22.88 10.89
C LEU A 326 8.65 -22.65 10.89
N VAL A 327 9.17 -22.06 11.94
CA VAL A 327 10.59 -21.68 12.09
C VAL A 327 11.16 -22.20 13.41
N GLY A 328 12.48 -22.13 13.57
CA GLY A 328 13.16 -22.47 14.83
C GLY A 328 13.74 -23.88 14.84
N PRO A 329 14.61 -24.18 15.82
CA PRO A 329 15.27 -25.48 15.94
C PRO A 329 14.32 -26.55 16.50
N PRO A 330 14.67 -27.85 16.35
CA PRO A 330 13.92 -28.94 16.97
C PRO A 330 13.81 -28.77 18.49
N GLY A 331 12.59 -28.85 19.01
CA GLY A 331 12.28 -28.69 20.45
C GLY A 331 11.90 -27.28 20.87
N GLU A 332 12.20 -26.26 20.06
CA GLU A 332 11.75 -24.88 20.25
C GLU A 332 11.22 -24.26 18.93
N PRO A 333 10.27 -24.92 18.24
CA PRO A 333 9.68 -24.35 17.04
C PRO A 333 8.73 -23.19 17.36
N ASP A 334 8.53 -22.33 16.38
CA ASP A 334 7.76 -21.10 16.51
C ASP A 334 7.02 -20.80 15.17
N ILE A 335 6.02 -19.91 15.19
CA ILE A 335 5.27 -19.52 13.99
C ILE A 335 5.59 -18.08 13.61
N LEU A 336 6.15 -17.91 12.41
CA LEU A 336 6.29 -16.60 11.78
C LEU A 336 5.12 -16.38 10.80
N ALA A 337 4.20 -15.50 11.15
CA ALA A 337 3.15 -15.01 10.26
C ALA A 337 3.57 -13.71 9.57
N THR A 338 3.62 -13.70 8.24
CA THR A 338 3.92 -12.51 7.43
C THR A 338 2.78 -12.17 6.48
N VAL A 339 2.52 -10.88 6.28
CA VAL A 339 1.57 -10.43 5.27
C VAL A 339 2.17 -10.63 3.88
N SER A 340 1.47 -11.35 3.02
CA SER A 340 1.86 -11.52 1.62
C SER A 340 1.61 -10.22 0.85
N VAL A 341 2.67 -9.49 0.50
CA VAL A 341 2.57 -8.27 -0.32
C VAL A 341 2.75 -8.63 -1.79
N ARG A 342 1.66 -8.68 -2.57
CA ARG A 342 1.65 -9.20 -3.95
C ARG A 342 1.40 -8.16 -5.03
N ARG A 343 1.31 -6.88 -4.65
CA ARG A 343 1.05 -5.77 -5.59
C ARG A 343 2.24 -5.57 -6.54
N PRO A 344 2.12 -5.70 -7.87
CA PRO A 344 3.22 -5.43 -8.79
C PRO A 344 3.43 -3.92 -8.95
N PHE A 345 4.65 -3.48 -9.29
CA PHE A 345 4.91 -2.11 -9.73
C PHE A 345 5.19 -2.06 -11.24
N ALA A 346 4.53 -1.18 -11.98
CA ALA A 346 4.63 -1.18 -13.44
C ALA A 346 6.04 -0.86 -13.97
N ALA A 347 6.81 -0.08 -13.22
CA ALA A 347 8.10 0.47 -13.64
C ALA A 347 9.29 0.01 -12.78
N SER A 348 9.11 -1.04 -11.98
CA SER A 348 10.19 -1.63 -11.16
C SER A 348 9.90 -3.08 -10.79
N GLY A 349 10.94 -3.81 -10.40
CA GLY A 349 10.79 -5.05 -9.66
C GLY A 349 10.57 -4.77 -8.17
N ARG A 350 10.09 -5.77 -7.43
CA ARG A 350 9.92 -5.70 -5.97
C ARG A 350 10.52 -6.92 -5.29
N LEU A 351 11.16 -6.72 -4.15
CA LEU A 351 11.81 -7.80 -3.39
C LEU A 351 11.33 -7.79 -1.94
N ASN A 352 10.92 -8.96 -1.44
CA ASN A 352 10.68 -9.23 -0.03
C ASN A 352 11.69 -10.26 0.45
N PHE A 353 12.32 -10.03 1.61
CA PHE A 353 13.17 -11.03 2.24
C PHE A 353 12.56 -11.46 3.56
N VAL A 354 12.61 -12.75 3.84
CA VAL A 354 12.20 -13.33 5.12
C VAL A 354 13.36 -14.15 5.63
N ASN A 355 13.92 -13.77 6.78
CA ASN A 355 14.92 -14.59 7.45
C ASN A 355 14.21 -15.62 8.36
N ALA A 356 14.16 -16.86 7.88
CA ALA A 356 13.60 -18.00 8.58
C ALA A 356 14.69 -19.01 9.00
N ALA A 357 15.97 -18.67 8.84
CA ALA A 357 17.11 -19.50 9.24
C ALA A 357 17.44 -19.26 10.71
N SER A 358 17.22 -20.28 11.54
CA SER A 358 17.43 -20.25 12.99
C SER A 358 18.88 -20.46 13.42
N SER A 359 19.76 -20.94 12.54
CA SER A 359 21.19 -21.10 12.81
C SER A 359 21.93 -19.77 12.95
N PHE A 360 21.31 -18.66 12.54
CA PHE A 360 21.90 -17.33 12.54
C PHE A 360 20.97 -16.34 13.25
N GLU A 361 21.46 -15.61 14.24
CA GLU A 361 20.66 -14.57 14.92
C GLU A 361 20.22 -13.47 13.94
N ALA A 362 21.10 -13.10 13.03
CA ALA A 362 20.84 -12.16 11.95
C ALA A 362 21.78 -12.41 10.76
N VAL A 363 21.39 -11.94 9.58
CA VAL A 363 22.19 -12.00 8.35
C VAL A 363 22.26 -10.63 7.66
N ASP A 364 23.30 -10.44 6.85
CA ASP A 364 23.37 -9.32 5.91
C ASP A 364 23.00 -9.79 4.50
N ILE A 365 22.28 -8.95 3.77
CA ILE A 365 21.76 -9.22 2.43
C ILE A 365 22.44 -8.27 1.45
N TYR A 366 23.21 -8.81 0.51
CA TYR A 366 23.84 -8.07 -0.58
C TYR A 366 23.06 -8.33 -1.86
N LEU A 367 22.61 -7.25 -2.50
CA LEU A 367 21.98 -7.28 -3.81
C LEU A 367 22.77 -6.30 -4.70
N LEU A 368 23.66 -6.84 -5.51
CA LEU A 368 24.63 -6.06 -6.29
C LEU A 368 24.46 -6.35 -7.78
N ASP A 369 24.99 -5.46 -8.62
CA ASP A 369 25.03 -5.70 -10.07
C ASP A 369 25.88 -6.95 -10.35
N ALA A 370 25.46 -7.76 -11.33
CA ALA A 370 26.11 -9.03 -11.63
C ALA A 370 27.63 -8.89 -11.85
N GLY A 371 28.42 -9.72 -11.16
CA GLY A 371 29.88 -9.72 -11.21
C GLY A 371 30.55 -8.74 -10.23
N THR A 372 29.79 -8.03 -9.41
CA THR A 372 30.31 -7.12 -8.38
C THR A 372 30.66 -7.88 -7.10
N ALA A 373 31.89 -7.72 -6.61
CA ALA A 373 32.32 -8.36 -5.37
C ALA A 373 31.79 -7.63 -4.12
N ILE A 374 31.53 -8.37 -3.04
CA ILE A 374 30.98 -7.80 -1.81
C ILE A 374 32.01 -7.10 -0.92
N ASP A 375 33.32 -7.24 -1.17
CA ASP A 375 34.39 -6.88 -0.24
C ASP A 375 34.35 -5.40 0.21
N GLU A 376 34.11 -4.48 -0.72
CA GLU A 376 34.08 -3.03 -0.49
C GLU A 376 32.65 -2.45 -0.44
N GLU A 377 31.64 -3.29 -0.69
CA GLU A 377 30.26 -2.87 -0.79
C GLU A 377 29.53 -2.93 0.56
N ALA A 378 28.54 -2.06 0.73
CA ALA A 378 27.61 -2.15 1.86
C ALA A 378 26.52 -3.17 1.57
N ALA A 379 26.01 -3.84 2.61
CA ALA A 379 24.84 -4.68 2.46
C ALA A 379 23.64 -3.84 1.99
N TYR A 380 22.84 -4.40 1.09
CA TYR A 380 21.58 -3.81 0.66
C TYR A 380 20.61 -3.69 1.85
N PHE A 381 20.58 -4.73 2.69
CA PHE A 381 19.96 -4.69 3.99
C PHE A 381 20.91 -5.35 4.99
N SER A 382 21.22 -4.65 6.07
CA SER A 382 22.02 -5.20 7.16
C SER A 382 21.13 -5.57 8.33
N PHE A 383 21.51 -6.60 9.07
CA PHE A 383 20.81 -7.03 10.29
C PHE A 383 19.36 -7.52 10.04
N ALA A 384 19.20 -8.45 9.09
CA ALA A 384 17.95 -9.19 8.97
C ALA A 384 17.86 -10.24 10.08
N GLU A 385 17.21 -9.89 11.19
CA GLU A 385 17.03 -10.78 12.35
C GLU A 385 16.26 -12.05 11.99
N PHE A 386 16.57 -13.15 12.67
CA PHE A 386 15.76 -14.37 12.62
C PHE A 386 14.30 -14.05 12.99
N LYS A 387 13.36 -14.70 12.29
CA LYS A 387 11.92 -14.46 12.37
C LYS A 387 11.47 -13.05 11.94
N SER A 388 12.22 -12.40 11.07
CA SER A 388 11.83 -11.09 10.53
C SER A 388 11.59 -11.14 9.03
N ALA A 389 10.66 -10.30 8.58
CA ALA A 389 10.53 -9.91 7.20
C ALA A 389 11.17 -8.53 7.02
N VAL A 390 12.06 -8.42 6.06
CA VAL A 390 12.67 -7.14 5.66
C VAL A 390 11.66 -6.36 4.82
N PRO A 391 11.49 -5.04 5.02
CA PRO A 391 10.56 -4.24 4.24
C PRO A 391 10.76 -4.41 2.74
N LEU A 392 9.64 -4.51 2.03
CA LEU A 392 9.66 -4.69 0.60
C LEU A 392 10.29 -3.48 -0.11
N ALA A 393 11.30 -3.73 -0.93
CA ALA A 393 11.99 -2.68 -1.66
C ALA A 393 11.70 -2.76 -3.16
N ALA A 394 11.51 -1.60 -3.78
CA ALA A 394 11.45 -1.48 -5.23
C ALA A 394 12.87 -1.39 -5.78
N VAL A 395 13.18 -2.17 -6.81
CA VAL A 395 14.49 -2.22 -7.47
C VAL A 395 14.36 -1.96 -8.96
N GLU A 396 15.44 -1.48 -9.57
CA GLU A 396 15.51 -1.33 -11.01
C GLU A 396 15.38 -2.71 -11.68
N ALA A 397 14.73 -2.78 -12.83
CA ALA A 397 14.67 -4.02 -13.60
C ALA A 397 16.01 -4.26 -14.31
N LYS A 398 16.83 -5.17 -13.80
CA LYS A 398 18.11 -5.60 -14.36
C LYS A 398 18.59 -6.91 -13.72
N ASP A 399 19.79 -7.33 -14.11
CA ASP A 399 20.46 -8.51 -13.54
C ASP A 399 21.26 -8.15 -12.30
N TYR A 400 21.00 -8.88 -11.22
CA TYR A 400 21.67 -8.79 -9.92
C TYR A 400 22.34 -10.10 -9.53
N GLU A 401 23.21 -10.04 -8.53
CA GLU A 401 23.64 -11.18 -7.72
C GLU A 401 23.23 -10.98 -6.26
N LEU A 402 22.57 -11.99 -5.69
CA LEU A 402 22.21 -12.06 -4.27
C LEU A 402 23.26 -12.85 -3.50
N THR A 403 23.80 -12.25 -2.45
CA THR A 403 24.69 -12.92 -1.50
C THR A 403 24.20 -12.69 -0.08
N ILE A 404 24.14 -13.74 0.73
CA ILE A 404 23.80 -13.68 2.15
C ILE A 404 25.08 -13.94 2.96
N THR A 405 25.37 -13.10 3.94
CA THR A 405 26.54 -13.27 4.83
C THR A 405 26.12 -13.27 6.29
N LEU A 406 27.03 -13.73 7.16
CA LEU A 406 26.92 -13.50 8.60
C LEU A 406 26.83 -12.00 8.87
N PHE A 407 25.97 -11.61 9.82
CA PHE A 407 25.77 -10.21 10.19
C PHE A 407 27.09 -9.55 10.62
N GLY A 408 27.38 -8.39 10.02
CA GLY A 408 28.58 -7.60 10.32
C GLY A 408 29.87 -8.16 9.74
N GLU A 409 29.79 -9.26 8.98
CA GLU A 409 30.93 -9.97 8.40
C GLU A 409 30.74 -10.19 6.89
N LYS A 410 31.83 -10.60 6.20
CA LYS A 410 31.81 -10.96 4.77
C LYS A 410 31.81 -12.48 4.55
N THR A 411 31.62 -13.25 5.62
CA THR A 411 31.56 -14.70 5.55
C THR A 411 30.27 -15.11 4.86
N VAL A 412 30.38 -15.67 3.65
CA VAL A 412 29.24 -16.04 2.80
C VAL A 412 28.53 -17.26 3.38
N LEU A 413 27.23 -17.12 3.61
CA LEU A 413 26.31 -18.18 4.00
C LEU A 413 25.60 -18.79 2.78
N ALA A 414 25.26 -17.94 1.80
CA ALA A 414 24.65 -18.36 0.54
C ALA A 414 25.01 -17.40 -0.60
N GLY A 415 25.18 -17.94 -1.82
CA GLY A 415 25.45 -17.17 -3.03
C GLY A 415 26.92 -17.09 -3.44
N PRO A 416 27.24 -16.26 -4.46
CA PRO A 416 26.33 -15.39 -5.20
C PRO A 416 25.29 -16.17 -6.01
N ILE A 417 24.02 -15.70 -5.99
CA ILE A 417 22.90 -16.28 -6.74
C ILE A 417 22.47 -15.28 -7.80
N PRO A 418 22.50 -15.64 -9.10
CA PRO A 418 22.05 -14.74 -10.17
C PRO A 418 20.54 -14.51 -10.10
N LEU A 419 20.15 -13.24 -10.15
CA LEU A 419 18.76 -12.77 -10.12
C LEU A 419 18.51 -11.79 -11.26
N ALA A 420 17.95 -12.28 -12.37
CA ALA A 420 17.33 -11.41 -13.36
C ALA A 420 15.98 -10.91 -12.82
N ILE A 421 15.80 -9.59 -12.72
CA ILE A 421 14.57 -8.97 -12.20
C ILE A 421 13.93 -8.11 -13.29
N SER A 422 12.65 -8.36 -13.57
CA SER A 422 11.88 -7.59 -14.55
C SER A 422 10.94 -6.56 -13.88
N ASN A 423 10.52 -5.55 -14.66
CA ASN A 423 9.41 -4.69 -14.24
C ASN A 423 8.16 -5.55 -13.96
N ARG A 424 7.37 -5.15 -12.95
CA ARG A 424 6.18 -5.87 -12.45
C ARG A 424 6.48 -7.16 -11.70
N GLU A 425 7.71 -7.65 -11.76
CA GLU A 425 8.09 -8.85 -11.04
C GLU A 425 8.18 -8.57 -9.54
N LEU A 426 7.67 -9.50 -8.75
CA LEU A 426 7.83 -9.53 -7.32
C LEU A 426 8.56 -10.82 -6.96
N LEU A 427 9.60 -10.72 -6.15
CA LEU A 427 10.26 -11.87 -5.56
C LEU A 427 10.02 -11.87 -4.05
N GLU A 428 9.65 -13.03 -3.52
CA GLU A 428 9.68 -13.30 -2.09
C GLU A 428 10.76 -14.34 -1.84
N ILE A 429 11.72 -13.97 -1.00
CA ILE A 429 12.97 -14.68 -0.84
C ILE A 429 13.07 -15.12 0.62
N PHE A 430 13.03 -16.42 0.85
CA PHE A 430 13.20 -16.99 2.18
C PHE A 430 14.64 -17.48 2.35
N ILE A 431 15.27 -17.05 3.43
CA ILE A 431 16.57 -17.56 3.88
C ILE A 431 16.26 -18.67 4.87
N LEU A 432 16.72 -19.89 4.59
CA LEU A 432 16.42 -21.09 5.37
C LEU A 432 17.72 -21.73 5.86
N ASP A 433 17.61 -22.50 6.94
CA ASP A 433 18.68 -23.36 7.41
C ASP A 433 19.01 -24.47 6.40
N THR A 434 20.15 -25.12 6.63
CA THR A 434 20.51 -26.39 6.00
C THR A 434 21.01 -27.35 7.07
N ALA A 435 21.21 -28.62 6.71
CA ALA A 435 21.85 -29.59 7.60
C ALA A 435 23.26 -29.16 8.08
N ASP A 436 23.94 -28.26 7.35
CA ASP A 436 25.17 -27.60 7.81
C ASP A 436 24.82 -26.23 8.43
N PRO A 437 24.97 -26.04 9.75
CA PRO A 437 24.60 -24.79 10.42
C PRO A 437 25.51 -23.61 10.05
N SER A 438 26.57 -23.82 9.27
CA SER A 438 27.42 -22.75 8.74
C SER A 438 26.99 -22.25 7.35
N VAL A 439 25.96 -22.85 6.76
CA VAL A 439 25.48 -22.57 5.40
C VAL A 439 23.98 -22.31 5.44
N ALA A 440 23.54 -21.29 4.70
CA ALA A 440 22.13 -21.02 4.47
C ALA A 440 21.73 -21.48 3.05
N GLN A 441 20.45 -21.76 2.85
CA GLN A 441 19.87 -21.88 1.52
C GLN A 441 18.85 -20.76 1.27
N VAL A 442 18.59 -20.47 0.00
CA VAL A 442 17.66 -19.43 -0.41
C VAL A 442 16.55 -20.04 -1.26
N LYS A 443 15.30 -19.86 -0.83
CA LYS A 443 14.10 -20.22 -1.60
C LYS A 443 13.49 -18.96 -2.20
N ILE A 444 13.44 -18.89 -3.54
CA ILE A 444 12.95 -17.72 -4.27
C ILE A 444 11.58 -18.07 -4.87
N ILE A 445 10.57 -17.27 -4.53
CA ILE A 445 9.24 -17.32 -5.14
C ILE A 445 9.08 -16.09 -6.03
N ARG A 446 8.67 -16.29 -7.28
CA ARG A 446 8.46 -15.22 -8.26
C ARG A 446 6.96 -15.03 -8.51
N TYR A 447 6.50 -13.78 -8.56
CA TYR A 447 5.14 -13.40 -8.93
C TYR A 447 5.15 -12.34 -10.02
N GLY A 448 4.36 -12.58 -11.07
CA GLY A 448 4.11 -11.67 -12.18
C GLY A 448 5.22 -11.60 -13.22
N PRO A 449 4.88 -11.08 -14.42
CA PRO A 449 3.93 -11.75 -15.33
C PRO A 449 4.27 -13.22 -15.61
#